data_AF-A0A356ELC8-F1
#
_entry.id   AF-A0A356ELC8-F1
#
_cell.length_a   1.000
_cell.length_b   1.000
_cell.length_c   1.000
_cell.angle_alpha   90.00
_cell.angle_beta   90.00
_cell.angle_gamma   90.00
#
_symmetry.space_group_name_H-M   'P 1'
#
loop_
_entity.id
_entity.type
_entity.pdbx_description
1 polymer ?
#
loop_
_entity_poly.entity_id
_entity_poly.type
_entity_poly.pdbx_seq_one_letter_code
_entity_poly.pdbx_strand_id
1 'polypeptide(L)'
;MKIGDLSCRPEPIRLFLAVILCCGASGATFADEAFVDIRHFGAKPDGTTLCTEAIQRAIDSAAARGGGTVRFPPGKWRSGTIVLRSDVTLSLEEGCTLLGSGDLKDYPRHQPKIRSCADQYVNQSLILGEDLDRVAIRGRGCIDGNGKAFPGDDWPNRPFVIRLINCRDVLVEDVTLHNSAMWMQLYSVCDRVTVRGVTLFNHQKHHADGINIDGCHDVIISDCRFDCDDDGICLKSMSSRACENVTINNCHISSHCNAIKMGTHSLGGFKSIIISNCCIVSPRFSKVMLGRQRGTSGISLEIVDGGDMDRITISNIVMRGVSVPLFIRLGDKGRVVEPGTPKPPVGTLRNVICSNIVATEMSPIGCAITGLPGHLVEDVTLSNLHFSFEGGVQEARNQHPIPELPATYPECIMFGTLPAYGLWCRHVKGLRLINVRLRAASPDLRPAVVCDDVHDLDIGGLDVRISPGAESGVRLIDVNRAIIRGCQPDGSASAFLGVEGKASDRIALMGNDLRGVRRTHVQGEEVGDTAVRAIGNLMVPPNQ
;
A
#
# COMPACT_ATOMS: atom_id res chain seq x y z
N MET A 1 58.55 28.33 -13.81
CA MET A 1 59.90 28.86 -13.55
C MET A 1 59.89 29.35 -12.10
N LYS A 2 60.60 28.84 -11.09
CA LYS A 2 61.71 27.90 -10.90
C LYS A 2 61.44 27.05 -9.64
N ILE A 3 62.08 25.88 -9.59
CA ILE A 3 62.01 24.82 -8.56
C ILE A 3 63.15 24.98 -7.52
N GLY A 4 62.90 24.51 -6.29
CA GLY A 4 63.86 23.85 -5.38
C GLY A 4 64.50 24.71 -4.28
N ASP A 5 64.86 24.21 -3.09
CA ASP A 5 64.63 22.91 -2.42
C ASP A 5 65.12 22.99 -0.95
N LEU A 6 64.56 22.13 -0.10
CA LEU A 6 65.05 21.51 1.17
C LEU A 6 65.85 22.28 2.25
N SER A 7 65.38 22.18 3.51
CA SER A 7 66.05 21.33 4.54
C SER A 7 65.31 21.32 5.90
N CYS A 8 65.12 20.10 6.44
CA CYS A 8 64.61 19.79 7.77
C CYS A 8 65.70 19.92 8.86
N ARG A 9 65.37 20.41 10.07
CA ARG A 9 65.92 19.92 11.35
C ARG A 9 64.93 20.10 12.54
N PRO A 10 65.01 19.25 13.60
CA PRO A 10 63.97 19.09 14.62
C PRO A 10 64.38 19.55 16.04
N GLU A 11 63.41 19.84 16.93
CA GLU A 11 63.52 19.88 18.41
C GLU A 11 62.10 19.93 19.06
N PRO A 12 61.90 19.67 20.37
CA PRO A 12 62.43 18.59 21.21
C PRO A 12 61.32 17.85 22.00
N ILE A 13 61.70 16.69 22.55
CA ILE A 13 60.91 15.78 23.38
C ILE A 13 60.53 16.42 24.73
N ARG A 14 59.24 16.42 25.07
CA ARG A 14 58.75 16.72 26.43
C ARG A 14 58.36 15.44 27.16
N LEU A 15 59.05 15.25 28.28
CA LEU A 15 58.86 14.26 29.34
C LEU A 15 57.45 14.37 29.94
N PHE A 16 56.66 13.28 29.91
CA PHE A 16 55.45 13.16 30.71
C PHE A 16 55.61 12.01 31.70
N LEU A 17 55.44 12.34 32.99
CA LEU A 17 55.47 11.43 34.12
C LEU A 17 54.43 10.31 33.96
N ALA A 18 54.87 9.06 34.11
CA ALA A 18 54.00 7.91 34.33
C ALA A 18 53.48 7.96 35.78
N VAL A 19 52.22 8.38 35.96
CA VAL A 19 51.47 8.12 37.18
C VAL A 19 50.91 6.71 37.06
N ILE A 20 51.45 5.78 37.85
CA ILE A 20 50.87 4.46 38.06
C ILE A 20 49.66 4.66 38.98
N LEU A 21 48.47 4.83 38.38
CA LEU A 21 47.22 4.60 39.07
C LEU A 21 46.86 3.12 38.90
N CYS A 22 46.85 2.38 40.01
CA CYS A 22 46.24 1.06 40.10
C CYS A 22 44.74 1.17 39.77
N CYS A 23 44.38 1.06 38.50
CA CYS A 23 43.04 0.70 38.10
C CYS A 23 42.84 -0.76 38.48
N GLY A 24 42.21 -0.99 39.63
CA GLY A 24 41.51 -2.24 39.87
C GLY A 24 40.57 -2.46 38.69
N ALA A 25 40.83 -3.51 37.92
CA ALA A 25 39.93 -3.99 36.89
C ALA A 25 38.66 -4.49 37.59
N SER A 26 37.76 -3.58 37.93
CA SER A 26 36.35 -3.92 37.99
C SER A 26 35.96 -4.22 36.56
N GLY A 27 36.11 -5.49 36.17
CA GLY A 27 35.42 -6.02 35.01
C GLY A 27 33.94 -5.76 35.23
N ALA A 28 33.44 -4.67 34.66
CA ALA A 28 32.03 -4.55 34.37
C ALA A 28 31.77 -5.64 33.33
N THR A 29 31.48 -6.85 33.83
CA THR A 29 30.68 -7.80 33.08
C THR A 29 29.49 -7.00 32.58
N PHE A 30 29.39 -6.79 31.27
CA PHE A 30 28.09 -6.55 30.67
C PHE A 30 27.24 -7.71 31.18
N ALA A 31 26.33 -7.42 32.12
CA ALA A 31 25.37 -8.40 32.55
C ALA A 31 24.62 -8.77 31.29
N ASP A 32 24.86 -9.99 30.81
CA ASP A 32 24.03 -10.63 29.80
C ASP A 32 22.59 -10.39 30.26
N GLU A 33 21.80 -9.66 29.47
CA GLU A 33 20.44 -9.30 29.85
C GLU A 33 19.72 -10.63 30.13
N ALA A 34 19.47 -10.94 31.40
CA ALA A 34 19.15 -12.30 31.81
C ALA A 34 17.80 -12.71 31.22
N PHE A 35 17.84 -13.41 30.09
CA PHE A 35 16.66 -13.86 29.37
C PHE A 35 15.73 -14.70 30.25
N VAL A 36 14.43 -14.55 30.04
CA VAL A 36 13.40 -15.40 30.64
C VAL A 36 13.13 -16.56 29.70
N ASP A 37 13.85 -17.66 29.88
CA ASP A 37 13.74 -18.84 29.01
C ASP A 37 12.45 -19.63 29.29
N ILE A 38 11.62 -19.83 28.27
CA ILE A 38 10.33 -20.54 28.39
C ILE A 38 10.47 -21.99 28.88
N ARG A 39 11.64 -22.63 28.70
CA ARG A 39 11.89 -24.00 29.16
C ARG A 39 11.92 -24.09 30.69
N HIS A 40 12.35 -23.03 31.36
CA HIS A 40 12.34 -22.96 32.83
C HIS A 40 10.92 -22.97 33.40
N PHE A 41 9.92 -22.69 32.57
CA PHE A 41 8.50 -22.72 32.92
C PHE A 41 7.78 -24.00 32.44
N GLY A 42 8.52 -24.96 31.87
CA GLY A 42 8.00 -26.26 31.46
C GLY A 42 7.57 -26.37 29.98
N ALA A 43 7.88 -25.39 29.14
CA ALA A 43 7.62 -25.48 27.70
C ALA A 43 8.48 -26.59 27.05
N LYS A 44 7.93 -27.31 26.06
CA LYS A 44 8.62 -28.39 25.35
C LYS A 44 8.70 -28.11 23.83
N PRO A 45 9.89 -28.25 23.20
CA PRO A 45 10.11 -27.91 21.78
C PRO A 45 9.67 -29.01 20.79
N ASP A 46 8.67 -29.81 21.12
CA ASP A 46 8.28 -31.01 20.34
C ASP A 46 7.18 -30.77 19.29
N GLY A 47 6.61 -29.57 19.25
CA GLY A 47 5.52 -29.18 18.35
C GLY A 47 4.16 -29.85 18.59
N THR A 48 4.02 -30.63 19.66
CA THR A 48 2.80 -31.38 20.01
C THR A 48 2.26 -30.98 21.38
N THR A 49 3.14 -30.79 22.36
CA THR A 49 2.84 -30.30 23.70
C THR A 49 2.32 -28.86 23.63
N LEU A 50 1.14 -28.62 24.19
CA LEU A 50 0.58 -27.28 24.31
C LEU A 50 1.35 -26.49 25.38
N CYS A 51 2.12 -25.50 24.96
CA CYS A 51 3.03 -24.72 25.79
C CYS A 51 2.42 -23.40 26.31
N THR A 52 1.13 -23.15 26.03
CA THR A 52 0.45 -21.86 26.30
C THR A 52 0.70 -21.36 27.73
N GLU A 53 0.43 -22.19 28.74
CA GLU A 53 0.60 -21.78 30.14
C GLU A 53 2.07 -21.53 30.52
N ALA A 54 2.99 -22.34 30.00
CA ALA A 54 4.41 -22.19 30.28
C ALA A 54 4.96 -20.87 29.68
N ILE A 55 4.56 -20.56 28.44
CA ILE A 55 4.92 -19.31 27.78
C ILE A 55 4.29 -18.12 28.51
N GLN A 56 3.02 -18.22 28.91
CA GLN A 56 2.34 -17.14 29.64
C GLN A 56 3.02 -16.86 30.98
N ARG A 57 3.41 -17.90 31.75
CA ARG A 57 4.16 -17.72 33.01
C ARG A 57 5.52 -17.04 32.79
N ALA A 58 6.21 -17.33 31.68
CA ALA A 58 7.46 -16.67 31.35
C ALA A 58 7.25 -15.16 31.06
N ILE A 59 6.21 -14.82 30.30
CA ILE A 59 5.80 -13.43 30.03
C ILE A 59 5.45 -12.69 31.31
N ASP A 60 4.59 -13.28 32.15
CA ASP A 60 4.18 -12.66 33.42
C ASP A 60 5.36 -12.51 34.38
N SER A 61 6.31 -13.45 34.39
CA SER A 61 7.54 -13.36 35.17
C SER A 61 8.48 -12.25 34.70
N ALA A 62 8.58 -12.01 33.39
CA ALA A 62 9.33 -10.87 32.85
C ALA A 62 8.67 -9.55 33.27
N ALA A 63 7.36 -9.42 33.05
CA ALA A 63 6.61 -8.22 33.41
C ALA A 63 6.67 -7.89 34.90
N ALA A 64 6.55 -8.90 35.79
CA ALA A 64 6.63 -8.71 37.24
C ALA A 64 7.99 -8.20 37.73
N ARG A 65 9.05 -8.32 36.91
CA ARG A 65 10.39 -7.78 37.17
C ARG A 65 10.62 -6.37 36.59
N GLY A 66 9.56 -5.74 36.09
CA GLY A 66 9.63 -4.42 35.44
C GLY A 66 9.93 -4.50 33.94
N GLY A 67 9.76 -5.67 33.33
CA GLY A 67 10.03 -5.91 31.91
C GLY A 67 11.14 -6.92 31.65
N GLY A 68 11.43 -7.14 30.38
CA GLY A 68 12.56 -7.96 29.94
C GLY A 68 12.27 -8.82 28.72
N THR A 69 13.27 -9.62 28.34
CA THR A 69 13.19 -10.44 27.14
C THR A 69 12.82 -11.89 27.46
N VAL A 70 11.69 -12.36 26.94
CA VAL A 70 11.26 -13.77 26.96
C VAL A 70 11.86 -14.49 25.76
N ARG A 71 12.67 -15.50 26.03
CA ARG A 71 13.45 -16.21 25.01
C ARG A 71 12.74 -17.47 24.54
N PHE A 72 12.60 -17.60 23.23
CA PHE A 72 12.17 -18.82 22.55
C PHE A 72 13.37 -19.42 21.81
N PRO A 73 14.01 -20.47 22.38
CA PRO A 73 15.14 -21.13 21.75
C PRO A 73 14.72 -21.98 20.54
N PRO A 74 15.68 -22.51 19.74
CA PRO A 74 15.38 -23.41 18.63
C PRO A 74 14.47 -24.56 19.05
N GLY A 75 13.48 -24.87 18.22
CA GLY A 75 12.44 -25.86 18.54
C GLY A 75 11.05 -25.43 18.08
N LYS A 76 10.08 -26.34 18.18
CA LYS A 76 8.70 -26.08 17.79
C LYS A 76 7.82 -25.98 19.04
N TRP A 77 7.25 -24.81 19.27
CA TRP A 77 6.50 -24.47 20.48
C TRP A 77 5.03 -24.29 20.12
N ARG A 78 4.21 -25.32 20.36
CA ARG A 78 2.78 -25.23 20.06
C ARG A 78 2.06 -24.41 21.13
N SER A 79 1.26 -23.43 20.76
CA SER A 79 0.56 -22.54 21.70
C SER A 79 -0.84 -22.16 21.22
N GLY A 80 -1.75 -21.99 22.18
CA GLY A 80 -2.95 -21.16 22.05
C GLY A 80 -2.61 -19.68 22.27
N THR A 81 -3.61 -18.86 22.61
CA THR A 81 -3.40 -17.43 22.85
C THR A 81 -2.39 -17.17 23.97
N ILE A 82 -1.38 -16.35 23.66
CA ILE A 82 -0.53 -15.71 24.65
C ILE A 82 -0.85 -14.22 24.70
N VAL A 83 -0.91 -13.66 25.91
CA VAL A 83 -1.23 -12.25 26.14
C VAL A 83 0.05 -11.53 26.59
N LEU A 84 0.48 -10.57 25.79
CA LEU A 84 1.65 -9.73 26.08
C LEU A 84 1.42 -8.83 27.31
N ARG A 85 2.51 -8.23 27.78
CA ARG A 85 2.55 -7.25 28.87
C ARG A 85 3.46 -6.10 28.43
N SER A 86 3.26 -4.91 29.02
CA SER A 86 4.17 -3.79 28.82
C SER A 86 5.61 -4.17 29.19
N ASP A 87 6.57 -3.53 28.53
CA ASP A 87 8.01 -3.74 28.75
C ASP A 87 8.53 -5.15 28.43
N VAL A 88 7.74 -5.99 27.75
CA VAL A 88 8.13 -7.35 27.38
C VAL A 88 8.52 -7.44 25.91
N THR A 89 9.66 -8.08 25.68
CA THR A 89 10.13 -8.49 24.35
C THR A 89 10.02 -10.00 24.18
N LEU A 90 9.36 -10.48 23.13
CA LEU A 90 9.50 -11.87 22.69
C LEU A 90 10.71 -11.97 21.75
N SER A 91 11.69 -12.79 22.11
CA SER A 91 12.88 -13.05 21.28
C SER A 91 12.83 -14.46 20.71
N LEU A 92 12.52 -14.56 19.42
CA LEU A 92 12.43 -15.81 18.68
C LEU A 92 13.77 -16.09 18.00
N GLU A 93 14.52 -17.06 18.53
CA GLU A 93 15.83 -17.41 17.98
C GLU A 93 15.70 -18.11 16.62
N GLU A 94 16.77 -18.07 15.85
CA GLU A 94 16.86 -18.82 14.60
C GLU A 94 16.60 -20.32 14.84
N GLY A 95 15.74 -20.93 14.03
CA GLY A 95 15.29 -22.32 14.24
C GLY A 95 14.16 -22.49 15.26
N CYS A 96 13.65 -21.41 15.87
CA CYS A 96 12.40 -21.42 16.63
C CYS A 96 11.19 -21.37 15.69
N THR A 97 10.15 -22.15 15.99
CA THR A 97 8.79 -21.96 15.45
C THR A 97 7.79 -21.87 16.60
N LEU A 98 7.15 -20.71 16.77
CA LEU A 98 5.92 -20.59 17.55
C LEU A 98 4.76 -21.06 16.67
N LEU A 99 4.20 -22.24 16.95
CA LEU A 99 3.13 -22.84 16.17
C LEU A 99 1.77 -22.61 16.85
N GLY A 100 0.82 -22.02 16.14
CA GLY A 100 -0.58 -21.92 16.57
C GLY A 100 -1.23 -23.30 16.76
N SER A 101 -1.97 -23.47 17.84
CA SER A 101 -2.81 -24.66 18.04
C SER A 101 -3.86 -24.80 16.94
N GLY A 102 -4.18 -26.03 16.57
CA GLY A 102 -5.28 -26.30 15.63
C GLY A 102 -6.67 -26.34 16.26
N ASP A 103 -6.79 -26.15 17.58
CA ASP A 103 -8.07 -26.15 18.29
C ASP A 103 -8.48 -24.71 18.64
N LEU A 104 -9.62 -24.27 18.13
CA LEU A 104 -10.17 -22.93 18.39
C LEU A 104 -10.43 -22.67 19.89
N LYS A 105 -10.61 -23.71 20.70
CA LYS A 105 -10.78 -23.59 22.17
C LYS A 105 -9.54 -23.07 22.88
N ASP A 106 -8.35 -23.24 22.29
CA ASP A 106 -7.10 -22.75 22.85
C ASP A 106 -6.94 -21.21 22.66
N TYR A 107 -7.91 -20.58 22.01
CA TYR A 107 -7.94 -19.15 21.74
C TYR A 107 -9.13 -18.51 22.47
N PRO A 108 -8.98 -17.97 23.70
CA PRO A 108 -10.04 -17.22 24.33
C PRO A 108 -10.55 -16.07 23.45
N ARG A 109 -11.87 -15.84 23.49
CA ARG A 109 -12.48 -14.66 22.88
C ARG A 109 -12.08 -13.41 23.66
N HIS A 110 -11.73 -12.36 22.95
CA HIS A 110 -11.34 -11.07 23.48
C HIS A 110 -12.11 -9.97 22.75
N GLN A 111 -12.90 -9.22 23.50
CA GLN A 111 -13.62 -8.06 23.01
C GLN A 111 -12.82 -6.80 23.37
N PRO A 112 -12.32 -6.04 22.38
CA PRO A 112 -11.59 -4.82 22.66
C PRO A 112 -12.42 -3.78 23.40
N LYS A 113 -11.77 -2.97 24.23
CA LYS A 113 -12.33 -1.79 24.90
C LYS A 113 -12.67 -0.69 23.90
N ILE A 114 -11.77 -0.45 22.93
CA ILE A 114 -12.02 0.49 21.84
C ILE A 114 -12.73 -0.25 20.71
N ARG A 115 -13.99 0.13 20.48
CA ARG A 115 -14.88 -0.49 19.50
C ARG A 115 -14.56 -0.01 18.09
N SER A 116 -14.67 -0.90 17.11
CA SER A 116 -14.46 -0.57 15.70
C SER A 116 -15.19 -1.57 14.79
N CYS A 117 -15.22 -1.30 13.48
CA CYS A 117 -15.75 -2.26 12.50
C CYS A 117 -15.05 -3.64 12.58
N ALA A 118 -13.85 -3.73 13.17
CA ALA A 118 -13.14 -4.99 13.40
C ALA A 118 -13.96 -5.98 14.26
N ASP A 119 -14.86 -5.48 15.11
CA ASP A 119 -15.69 -6.28 16.02
C ASP A 119 -16.65 -7.23 15.32
N GLN A 120 -16.93 -6.97 14.03
CA GLN A 120 -17.83 -7.77 13.20
C GLN A 120 -17.12 -9.01 12.60
N TYR A 121 -15.80 -9.13 12.78
CA TYR A 121 -14.98 -10.19 12.18
C TYR A 121 -14.60 -11.26 13.21
N VAL A 122 -13.43 -11.10 13.85
CA VAL A 122 -12.77 -12.09 14.70
C VAL A 122 -12.43 -11.49 16.05
N ASN A 123 -12.61 -12.27 17.10
CA ASN A 123 -12.28 -11.90 18.48
C ASN A 123 -11.26 -12.85 19.12
N GLN A 124 -10.54 -13.65 18.33
CA GLN A 124 -9.55 -14.63 18.81
C GLN A 124 -8.18 -14.37 18.14
N SER A 125 -7.08 -14.58 18.86
CA SER A 125 -5.73 -14.24 18.36
C SER A 125 -4.65 -15.12 18.98
N LEU A 126 -3.60 -15.48 18.23
CA LEU A 126 -2.46 -16.24 18.79
C LEU A 126 -1.63 -15.39 19.74
N ILE A 127 -1.31 -14.15 19.34
CA ILE A 127 -0.60 -13.17 20.15
C ILE A 127 -1.53 -11.96 20.31
N LEU A 128 -1.87 -11.65 21.55
CA LEU A 128 -2.78 -10.57 21.92
C LEU A 128 -2.05 -9.54 22.80
N GLY A 129 -2.30 -8.26 22.55
CA GLY A 129 -1.96 -7.16 23.46
C GLY A 129 -3.02 -6.07 23.39
N GLU A 130 -3.43 -5.53 24.54
CA GLU A 130 -4.34 -4.39 24.65
C GLU A 130 -3.85 -3.45 25.75
N ASP A 131 -3.84 -2.14 25.46
CA ASP A 131 -3.40 -1.08 26.39
C ASP A 131 -1.97 -1.28 26.94
N LEU A 132 -1.01 -1.58 26.06
CA LEU A 132 0.38 -1.88 26.43
C LEU A 132 1.36 -0.79 25.97
N ASP A 133 2.43 -0.61 26.73
CA ASP A 133 3.56 0.27 26.38
C ASP A 133 4.85 -0.55 26.19
N ARG A 134 5.65 -0.20 25.19
CA ARG A 134 6.99 -0.77 24.94
C ARG A 134 6.96 -2.29 24.79
N VAL A 135 6.34 -2.76 23.71
CA VAL A 135 6.22 -4.19 23.38
C VAL A 135 7.02 -4.52 22.13
N ALA A 136 7.73 -5.65 22.16
CA ALA A 136 8.51 -6.08 21.00
C ALA A 136 8.35 -7.58 20.69
N ILE A 137 8.37 -7.91 19.41
CA ILE A 137 8.48 -9.28 18.89
C ILE A 137 9.63 -9.27 17.90
N ARG A 138 10.75 -9.93 18.23
CA ARG A 138 11.96 -9.85 17.41
C ARG A 138 12.67 -11.19 17.23
N GLY A 139 13.53 -11.24 16.24
CA GLY A 139 14.48 -12.33 16.01
C GLY A 139 14.17 -13.15 14.76
N ARG A 140 15.06 -14.06 14.39
CA ARG A 140 15.01 -14.79 13.12
C ARG A 140 14.18 -16.08 13.16
N GLY A 141 13.36 -16.25 14.20
CA GLY A 141 12.43 -17.37 14.31
C GLY A 141 11.16 -17.17 13.48
N CYS A 142 10.33 -18.21 13.46
CA CYS A 142 9.08 -18.27 12.72
C CYS A 142 7.87 -18.24 13.67
N ILE A 143 6.82 -17.49 13.29
CA ILE A 143 5.48 -17.60 13.86
C ILE A 143 4.58 -18.20 12.78
N ASP A 144 4.09 -19.41 13.01
CA ASP A 144 3.20 -20.13 12.11
C ASP A 144 1.79 -20.18 12.72
N GLY A 145 0.83 -19.51 12.09
CA GLY A 145 -0.56 -19.44 12.55
C GLY A 145 -1.33 -20.74 12.44
N ASN A 146 -0.80 -21.77 11.77
CA ASN A 146 -1.43 -23.07 11.55
C ASN A 146 -2.83 -22.97 10.92
N GLY A 147 -3.04 -21.99 10.02
CA GLY A 147 -4.35 -21.59 9.52
C GLY A 147 -5.15 -22.69 8.81
N LYS A 148 -4.46 -23.69 8.24
CA LYS A 148 -5.09 -24.85 7.60
C LYS A 148 -5.88 -25.73 8.57
N ALA A 149 -5.55 -25.69 9.86
CA ALA A 149 -6.24 -26.49 10.88
C ALA A 149 -7.69 -26.03 11.13
N PHE A 150 -8.01 -24.77 10.81
CA PHE A 150 -9.34 -24.21 11.02
C PHE A 150 -10.24 -24.51 9.81
N PRO A 151 -11.41 -25.16 9.97
CA PRO A 151 -12.29 -25.49 8.86
C PRO A 151 -13.07 -24.27 8.34
N GLY A 152 -13.44 -24.31 7.06
CA GLY A 152 -14.25 -23.26 6.42
C GLY A 152 -13.56 -21.90 6.27
N ASP A 153 -14.37 -20.91 5.89
CA ASP A 153 -13.99 -19.51 5.70
C ASP A 153 -14.82 -18.54 6.56
N ASP A 154 -15.63 -19.06 7.48
CA ASP A 154 -16.39 -18.27 8.45
C ASP A 154 -15.44 -17.40 9.27
N TRP A 155 -15.64 -16.08 9.23
CA TRP A 155 -14.76 -15.13 9.92
C TRP A 155 -14.58 -15.49 11.40
N PRO A 156 -15.63 -15.70 12.22
CA PRO A 156 -15.48 -15.84 13.67
C PRO A 156 -14.65 -17.03 14.14
N ASN A 157 -14.38 -18.02 13.26
CA ASN A 157 -13.72 -19.27 13.61
C ASN A 157 -12.24 -19.32 13.17
N ARG A 158 -11.65 -18.17 12.82
CA ARG A 158 -10.29 -18.09 12.27
C ARG A 158 -9.48 -17.05 13.04
N PRO A 159 -8.62 -17.45 14.00
CA PRO A 159 -7.89 -16.49 14.83
C PRO A 159 -6.89 -15.67 14.01
N PHE A 160 -6.70 -14.41 14.41
CA PHE A 160 -5.57 -13.61 13.96
C PHE A 160 -4.25 -14.18 14.50
N VAL A 161 -3.12 -13.87 13.86
CA VAL A 161 -1.81 -14.25 14.41
C VAL A 161 -1.33 -13.22 15.42
N ILE A 162 -1.12 -11.96 15.00
CA ILE A 162 -0.74 -10.85 15.89
C ILE A 162 -1.88 -9.83 15.94
N ARG A 163 -2.37 -9.52 17.14
CA ARG A 163 -3.35 -8.46 17.37
C ARG A 163 -2.92 -7.58 18.54
N LEU A 164 -2.57 -6.34 18.23
CA LEU A 164 -2.22 -5.30 19.21
C LEU A 164 -3.21 -4.15 19.12
N ILE A 165 -3.80 -3.78 20.25
CA ILE A 165 -4.87 -2.78 20.33
C ILE A 165 -4.47 -1.70 21.32
N ASN A 166 -4.56 -0.44 20.91
CA ASN A 166 -4.28 0.71 21.78
C ASN A 166 -2.90 0.63 22.47
N CYS A 167 -1.92 0.07 21.75
CA CYS A 167 -0.55 -0.05 22.26
C CYS A 167 0.32 1.12 21.81
N ARG A 168 1.39 1.39 22.56
CA ARG A 168 2.36 2.44 22.29
C ARG A 168 3.78 1.87 22.29
N ASP A 169 4.64 2.38 21.42
CA ASP A 169 6.03 1.90 21.27
C ASP A 169 6.10 0.41 20.95
N VAL A 170 5.62 0.05 19.75
CA VAL A 170 5.53 -1.32 19.27
C VAL A 170 6.66 -1.60 18.28
N LEU A 171 7.38 -2.71 18.46
CA LEU A 171 8.39 -3.19 17.51
C LEU A 171 8.09 -4.63 17.06
N VAL A 172 8.05 -4.87 15.75
CA VAL A 172 8.12 -6.22 15.17
C VAL A 172 9.27 -6.29 14.18
N GLU A 173 10.23 -7.19 14.43
CA GLU A 173 11.54 -7.15 13.78
C GLU A 173 12.06 -8.54 13.38
N ASP A 174 12.50 -8.69 12.14
CA ASP A 174 13.24 -9.84 11.59
C ASP A 174 12.54 -11.22 11.63
N VAL A 175 11.34 -11.30 12.20
CA VAL A 175 10.58 -12.54 12.29
C VAL A 175 10.05 -12.99 10.93
N THR A 176 9.91 -14.30 10.79
CA THR A 176 9.19 -14.90 9.66
C THR A 176 7.76 -15.24 10.07
N LEU A 177 6.77 -14.90 9.25
CA LEU A 177 5.35 -15.09 9.51
C LEU A 177 4.70 -16.02 8.46
N HIS A 178 4.01 -17.06 8.90
CA HIS A 178 3.43 -18.08 8.03
C HIS A 178 1.98 -18.43 8.36
N ASN A 179 1.23 -18.80 7.31
CA ASN A 179 0.01 -19.61 7.40
C ASN A 179 -1.02 -19.11 8.42
N SER A 180 -1.44 -17.85 8.32
CA SER A 180 -2.52 -17.34 9.17
C SER A 180 -3.86 -17.99 8.79
N ALA A 181 -4.76 -18.13 9.77
CA ALA A 181 -6.15 -18.52 9.51
C ALA A 181 -6.97 -17.35 8.94
N MET A 182 -6.55 -16.12 9.22
CA MET A 182 -7.20 -14.85 8.87
C MET A 182 -6.13 -13.78 8.65
N TRP A 183 -6.31 -12.51 9.06
CA TRP A 183 -5.26 -11.51 8.97
C TRP A 183 -4.03 -11.91 9.79
N MET A 184 -2.84 -11.78 9.20
CA MET A 184 -1.59 -12.11 9.89
C MET A 184 -1.31 -11.13 11.02
N GLN A 185 -1.41 -9.82 10.74
CA GLN A 185 -1.12 -8.78 11.70
C GLN A 185 -2.24 -7.73 11.70
N LEU A 186 -2.70 -7.35 12.90
CA LEU A 186 -3.60 -6.22 13.12
C LEU A 186 -3.05 -5.35 14.25
N TYR A 187 -2.71 -4.12 13.90
CA TYR A 187 -2.42 -3.05 14.85
C TYR A 187 -3.58 -2.07 14.78
N SER A 188 -4.35 -1.97 15.85
CA SER A 188 -5.55 -1.11 15.89
C SER A 188 -5.36 -0.04 16.95
N VAL A 189 -5.53 1.22 16.53
CA VAL A 189 -5.43 2.42 17.36
C VAL A 189 -4.13 2.51 18.17
N CYS A 190 -3.01 2.05 17.60
CA CYS A 190 -1.69 2.11 18.23
C CYS A 190 -0.95 3.42 17.90
N ASP A 191 0.04 3.77 18.71
CA ASP A 191 0.96 4.89 18.48
C ASP A 191 2.41 4.38 18.39
N ARG A 192 3.21 4.90 17.46
CA ARG A 192 4.64 4.57 17.32
C ARG A 192 4.86 3.08 17.09
N VAL A 193 4.44 2.61 15.92
CA VAL A 193 4.56 1.21 15.49
C VAL A 193 5.67 1.08 14.46
N THR A 194 6.66 0.24 14.73
CA THR A 194 7.73 -0.10 13.78
C THR A 194 7.65 -1.58 13.41
N VAL A 195 7.52 -1.86 12.12
CA VAL A 195 7.62 -3.23 11.57
C VAL A 195 8.74 -3.24 10.55
N ARG A 196 9.82 -3.97 10.83
CA ARG A 196 11.00 -3.98 9.96
C ARG A 196 11.63 -5.35 9.75
N GLY A 197 12.18 -5.60 8.57
CA GLY A 197 12.88 -6.86 8.27
C GLY A 197 11.97 -8.11 8.26
N VAL A 198 10.65 -7.95 8.34
CA VAL A 198 9.71 -9.06 8.43
C VAL A 198 9.58 -9.76 7.08
N THR A 199 9.67 -11.08 7.10
CA THR A 199 9.34 -11.94 5.95
C THR A 199 8.00 -12.63 6.18
N LEU A 200 7.08 -12.57 5.22
CA LEU A 200 5.73 -13.13 5.33
C LEU A 200 5.37 -13.95 4.12
N PHE A 201 4.81 -15.14 4.36
CA PHE A 201 4.24 -16.01 3.33
C PHE A 201 2.87 -16.57 3.78
N ASN A 202 1.79 -16.15 3.11
CA ASN A 202 0.43 -16.39 3.58
C ASN A 202 -0.55 -16.77 2.46
N HIS A 203 -0.61 -18.07 2.11
CA HIS A 203 -1.43 -18.61 1.02
C HIS A 203 -2.30 -19.82 1.40
N GLN A 204 -2.67 -19.95 2.69
CA GLN A 204 -3.41 -21.13 3.17
C GLN A 204 -4.92 -20.93 3.24
N LYS A 205 -5.39 -19.69 3.37
CA LYS A 205 -6.79 -19.35 3.69
C LYS A 205 -7.22 -18.05 3.00
N HIS A 206 -8.54 -17.84 2.87
CA HIS A 206 -9.09 -16.54 2.46
C HIS A 206 -8.78 -15.47 3.51
N HIS A 207 -8.75 -14.19 3.13
CA HIS A 207 -8.49 -13.06 4.05
C HIS A 207 -7.09 -13.16 4.68
N ALA A 208 -6.12 -13.63 3.89
CA ALA A 208 -4.75 -13.85 4.29
C ALA A 208 -3.90 -12.59 4.16
N ASP A 209 -4.39 -11.46 4.68
CA ASP A 209 -3.69 -10.18 4.64
C ASP A 209 -2.30 -10.27 5.30
N GLY A 210 -1.36 -9.47 4.79
CA GLY A 210 0.00 -9.39 5.34
C GLY A 210 0.08 -8.55 6.61
N ILE A 211 -0.35 -7.30 6.54
CA ILE A 211 -0.41 -6.38 7.69
C ILE A 211 -1.57 -5.40 7.57
N ASN A 212 -2.26 -5.20 8.68
CA ASN A 212 -3.32 -4.22 8.84
C ASN A 212 -2.92 -3.16 9.88
N ILE A 213 -2.80 -1.91 9.43
CA ILE A 213 -2.59 -0.72 10.28
C ILE A 213 -3.91 0.03 10.33
N ASP A 214 -4.58 -0.01 11.47
CA ASP A 214 -5.94 0.49 11.64
C ASP A 214 -5.99 1.67 12.60
N GLY A 215 -6.20 2.89 12.09
CA GLY A 215 -6.31 4.09 12.92
C GLY A 215 -5.07 4.35 13.80
N CYS A 216 -3.89 3.92 13.36
CA CYS A 216 -2.64 4.12 14.09
C CYS A 216 -1.97 5.46 13.72
N HIS A 217 -1.16 6.01 14.63
CA HIS A 217 -0.30 7.15 14.35
C HIS A 217 1.19 6.80 14.46
N ASP A 218 2.02 7.50 13.68
CA ASP A 218 3.48 7.39 13.68
C ASP A 218 3.95 5.95 13.40
N VAL A 219 3.73 5.48 12.17
CA VAL A 219 4.00 4.09 11.79
C VAL A 219 5.12 4.02 10.78
N ILE A 220 6.07 3.10 10.98
CA ILE A 220 7.15 2.79 10.05
C ILE A 220 7.05 1.32 9.66
N ILE A 221 6.93 1.04 8.36
CA ILE A 221 7.05 -0.30 7.79
C ILE A 221 8.23 -0.27 6.82
N SER A 222 9.30 -1.01 7.10
CA SER A 222 10.49 -0.98 6.24
C SER A 222 11.18 -2.32 6.05
N ASP A 223 11.86 -2.47 4.91
CA ASP A 223 12.75 -3.62 4.68
C ASP A 223 12.03 -4.98 4.73
N CYS A 224 10.72 -4.99 4.46
CA CYS A 224 9.85 -6.14 4.59
C CYS A 224 9.65 -6.87 3.25
N ARG A 225 9.42 -8.18 3.31
CA ARG A 225 9.08 -9.02 2.17
C ARG A 225 7.75 -9.75 2.40
N PHE A 226 6.70 -9.37 1.68
CA PHE A 226 5.37 -9.96 1.81
C PHE A 226 4.93 -10.70 0.54
N ASP A 227 4.42 -11.93 0.71
CA ASP A 227 3.79 -12.74 -0.33
C ASP A 227 2.50 -13.36 0.22
N CYS A 228 1.34 -12.93 -0.26
CA CYS A 228 0.04 -13.30 0.34
C CYS A 228 -1.14 -13.36 -0.65
N ASP A 229 -2.23 -14.00 -0.25
CA ASP A 229 -3.45 -14.11 -1.09
C ASP A 229 -4.39 -12.89 -0.98
N ASP A 230 -4.38 -12.15 0.13
CA ASP A 230 -5.17 -10.92 0.26
C ASP A 230 -4.25 -9.69 0.34
N ASP A 231 -4.72 -8.56 0.86
CA ASP A 231 -4.00 -7.29 0.86
C ASP A 231 -2.62 -7.40 1.55
N GLY A 232 -1.56 -6.94 0.87
CA GLY A 232 -0.19 -7.03 1.37
C GLY A 232 0.07 -6.09 2.54
N ILE A 233 0.03 -4.78 2.29
CA ILE A 233 0.07 -3.72 3.29
C ILE A 233 -1.24 -2.94 3.23
N CYS A 234 -2.08 -3.07 4.24
CA CYS A 234 -3.38 -2.43 4.27
C CYS A 234 -3.47 -1.41 5.40
N LEU A 235 -3.70 -0.15 5.03
CA LEU A 235 -4.09 0.89 5.98
C LEU A 235 -5.61 0.94 6.06
N LYS A 236 -6.13 0.95 7.27
CA LYS A 236 -7.56 1.04 7.59
C LYS A 236 -7.81 2.13 8.62
N SER A 237 -9.06 2.56 8.73
CA SER A 237 -9.56 3.38 9.81
C SER A 237 -10.99 2.92 10.13
N MET A 238 -11.08 1.80 10.85
CA MET A 238 -12.30 1.10 11.23
C MET A 238 -13.08 1.80 12.36
N SER A 239 -12.51 2.87 12.93
CA SER A 239 -13.16 3.77 13.89
C SER A 239 -13.08 5.20 13.37
N SER A 240 -13.56 6.18 14.14
CA SER A 240 -13.41 7.60 13.81
C SER A 240 -11.96 8.10 13.84
N ARG A 241 -11.03 7.30 14.36
CA ARG A 241 -9.61 7.65 14.40
C ARG A 241 -8.94 7.42 13.04
N ALA A 242 -8.32 8.48 12.51
CA ALA A 242 -7.57 8.43 11.27
C ALA A 242 -6.31 7.56 11.39
N CYS A 243 -5.86 6.99 10.28
CA CYS A 243 -4.51 6.47 10.16
C CYS A 243 -3.61 7.61 9.66
N GLU A 244 -2.61 8.00 10.45
CA GLU A 244 -1.84 9.24 10.22
C GLU A 244 -0.33 9.07 10.44
N ASN A 245 0.50 9.79 9.69
CA ASN A 245 1.96 9.76 9.78
C ASN A 245 2.53 8.35 9.57
N VAL A 246 2.25 7.76 8.41
CA VAL A 246 2.73 6.40 8.08
C VAL A 246 3.79 6.48 6.98
N THR A 247 4.92 5.82 7.20
CA THR A 247 5.98 5.62 6.21
C THR A 247 6.08 4.13 5.86
N ILE A 248 5.94 3.80 4.58
CA ILE A 248 6.18 2.47 4.02
C ILE A 248 7.36 2.58 3.05
N ASN A 249 8.49 1.94 3.36
CA ASN A 249 9.71 2.11 2.56
C ASN A 249 10.53 0.84 2.37
N ASN A 250 11.11 0.65 1.19
CA ASN A 250 12.02 -0.47 0.90
C ASN A 250 11.38 -1.85 1.10
N CYS A 251 10.13 -2.01 0.66
CA CYS A 251 9.41 -3.28 0.76
C CYS A 251 9.32 -3.99 -0.60
N HIS A 252 9.40 -5.32 -0.57
CA HIS A 252 9.10 -6.18 -1.72
C HIS A 252 7.77 -6.91 -1.48
N ILE A 253 6.77 -6.63 -2.30
CA ILE A 253 5.38 -7.01 -2.02
C ILE A 253 4.80 -7.77 -3.20
N SER A 254 4.11 -8.85 -2.87
CA SER A 254 3.37 -9.72 -3.76
C SER A 254 2.03 -10.04 -3.11
N SER A 255 0.94 -9.80 -3.83
CA SER A 255 -0.41 -10.04 -3.34
C SER A 255 -1.31 -10.50 -4.49
N HIS A 256 -2.19 -11.48 -4.23
CA HIS A 256 -3.26 -11.82 -5.16
C HIS A 256 -4.43 -10.82 -5.14
N CYS A 257 -4.52 -9.97 -4.11
CA CYS A 257 -5.42 -8.82 -4.04
C CYS A 257 -4.64 -7.50 -4.29
N ASN A 258 -4.61 -6.59 -3.31
CA ASN A 258 -3.93 -5.31 -3.45
C ASN A 258 -2.57 -5.35 -2.74
N ALA A 259 -1.49 -5.01 -3.44
CA ALA A 259 -0.17 -5.04 -2.80
C ALA A 259 -0.06 -3.98 -1.69
N ILE A 260 -0.45 -2.73 -1.98
CA ILE A 260 -0.61 -1.68 -0.97
C ILE A 260 -1.99 -1.06 -1.10
N LYS A 261 -2.72 -0.95 0.01
CA LYS A 261 -4.09 -0.45 0.03
C LYS A 261 -4.34 0.51 1.17
N MET A 262 -5.14 1.53 0.91
CA MET A 262 -5.86 2.29 1.93
C MET A 262 -7.35 2.02 1.74
N GLY A 263 -8.01 1.42 2.74
CA GLY A 263 -9.42 1.03 2.68
C GLY A 263 -9.66 -0.49 2.83
N THR A 264 -10.87 -1.00 2.57
CA THR A 264 -12.11 -0.23 2.30
C THR A 264 -12.62 0.49 3.54
N HIS A 265 -12.25 0.02 4.73
CA HIS A 265 -12.55 0.69 6.01
C HIS A 265 -11.82 2.03 6.08
N SER A 266 -12.57 3.10 5.88
CA SER A 266 -12.05 4.45 5.65
C SER A 266 -12.65 5.50 6.58
N LEU A 267 -13.45 5.09 7.57
CA LEU A 267 -14.28 5.98 8.39
C LEU A 267 -13.49 7.14 9.02
N GLY A 268 -12.30 6.87 9.57
CA GLY A 268 -11.43 7.88 10.16
C GLY A 268 -10.54 8.62 9.14
N GLY A 269 -10.39 8.08 7.93
CA GLY A 269 -9.52 8.62 6.89
C GLY A 269 -8.04 8.22 6.99
N PHE A 270 -7.23 8.81 6.11
CA PHE A 270 -5.80 8.54 5.90
C PHE A 270 -5.04 9.86 5.67
N LYS A 271 -4.09 10.20 6.53
CA LYS A 271 -3.43 11.51 6.49
C LYS A 271 -1.91 11.40 6.55
N SER A 272 -1.21 12.19 5.73
CA SER A 272 0.25 12.29 5.81
C SER A 272 0.94 10.93 5.64
N ILE A 273 0.74 10.28 4.50
CA ILE A 273 1.26 8.93 4.22
C ILE A 273 2.33 8.98 3.12
N ILE A 274 3.46 8.34 3.38
CA ILE A 274 4.58 8.24 2.44
C ILE A 274 4.81 6.77 2.09
N ILE A 275 4.80 6.46 0.79
CA ILE A 275 5.16 5.14 0.25
C ILE A 275 6.34 5.35 -0.71
N SER A 276 7.49 4.74 -0.43
CA SER A 276 8.67 4.95 -1.26
C SER A 276 9.55 3.73 -1.46
N ASN A 277 10.23 3.66 -2.61
CA ASN A 277 11.28 2.68 -2.87
C ASN A 277 10.81 1.22 -2.74
N CYS A 278 9.58 0.92 -3.16
CA CYS A 278 9.01 -0.43 -3.09
C CYS A 278 9.02 -1.11 -4.46
N CYS A 279 9.13 -2.44 -4.43
CA CYS A 279 8.99 -3.30 -5.61
C CYS A 279 7.74 -4.17 -5.45
N ILE A 280 6.85 -4.13 -6.44
CA ILE A 280 5.60 -4.88 -6.46
C ILE A 280 5.62 -5.86 -7.62
N VAL A 281 5.42 -7.14 -7.35
CA VAL A 281 5.42 -8.18 -8.38
C VAL A 281 4.21 -9.07 -8.23
N SER A 282 3.73 -9.63 -9.34
CA SER A 282 2.70 -10.67 -9.26
C SER A 282 3.17 -11.86 -8.41
N PRO A 283 2.25 -12.48 -7.66
CA PRO A 283 2.56 -13.69 -6.90
C PRO A 283 3.10 -14.83 -7.74
N ARG A 284 4.09 -15.50 -7.16
CA ARG A 284 4.67 -16.74 -7.72
C ARG A 284 3.83 -17.96 -7.35
N PHE A 285 3.07 -17.88 -6.27
CA PHE A 285 2.19 -18.95 -5.86
C PHE A 285 1.03 -19.06 -6.86
N SER A 286 0.81 -20.25 -7.41
CA SER A 286 -0.15 -20.47 -8.50
C SER A 286 -1.56 -20.79 -8.02
N LYS A 287 -1.71 -21.22 -6.77
CA LYS A 287 -3.00 -21.50 -6.17
C LYS A 287 -3.52 -20.23 -5.48
N VAL A 288 -4.44 -19.55 -6.14
CA VAL A 288 -5.13 -18.38 -5.61
C VAL A 288 -6.21 -18.82 -4.62
N MET A 289 -6.09 -18.45 -3.34
CA MET A 289 -7.23 -18.61 -2.40
C MET A 289 -8.23 -17.47 -2.53
N LEU A 290 -7.74 -16.25 -2.75
CA LEU A 290 -8.55 -15.05 -2.92
C LEU A 290 -7.87 -14.09 -3.90
N GLY A 291 -8.64 -13.25 -4.59
CA GLY A 291 -8.09 -12.31 -5.57
C GLY A 291 -7.82 -12.94 -6.93
N ARG A 292 -6.72 -12.52 -7.58
CA ARG A 292 -6.36 -12.88 -8.97
C ARG A 292 -4.90 -13.33 -9.04
N GLN A 293 -4.56 -14.20 -9.99
CA GLN A 293 -3.18 -14.68 -10.17
C GLN A 293 -2.13 -13.56 -10.31
N ARG A 294 -2.53 -12.43 -10.90
CA ARG A 294 -1.67 -11.27 -11.16
C ARG A 294 -1.69 -10.22 -10.04
N GLY A 295 -2.49 -10.43 -8.99
CA GLY A 295 -2.94 -9.34 -8.12
C GLY A 295 -4.11 -8.57 -8.74
N THR A 296 -4.97 -8.00 -7.89
CA THR A 296 -6.02 -7.06 -8.29
C THR A 296 -5.40 -5.70 -8.61
N SER A 297 -4.63 -5.13 -7.67
CA SER A 297 -4.01 -3.81 -7.86
C SER A 297 -2.61 -3.76 -7.24
N GLY A 298 -1.73 -2.95 -7.83
CA GLY A 298 -0.48 -2.54 -7.20
C GLY A 298 -0.74 -1.61 -6.02
N ILE A 299 -1.38 -0.47 -6.27
CA ILE A 299 -1.71 0.52 -5.25
C ILE A 299 -3.18 0.93 -5.37
N SER A 300 -3.90 0.82 -4.26
CA SER A 300 -5.32 1.19 -4.18
C SER A 300 -5.55 2.23 -3.07
N LEU A 301 -6.15 3.36 -3.44
CA LEU A 301 -6.45 4.48 -2.55
C LEU A 301 -7.96 4.69 -2.51
N GLU A 302 -8.60 4.29 -1.40
CA GLU A 302 -10.06 4.20 -1.32
C GLU A 302 -10.60 4.96 -0.11
N ILE A 303 -11.51 5.90 -0.36
CA ILE A 303 -12.39 6.51 0.65
C ILE A 303 -13.81 6.13 0.26
N VAL A 304 -14.46 5.26 1.04
CA VAL A 304 -15.81 4.75 0.71
C VAL A 304 -16.76 4.69 1.89
N ASP A 305 -16.28 4.81 3.12
CA ASP A 305 -17.07 4.75 4.35
C ASP A 305 -17.16 6.12 5.06
N GLY A 306 -16.87 7.22 4.35
CA GLY A 306 -16.60 8.54 4.93
C GLY A 306 -15.11 8.75 5.21
N GLY A 307 -14.76 9.80 5.96
CA GLY A 307 -13.38 10.14 6.30
C GLY A 307 -12.65 10.96 5.22
N ASP A 308 -11.44 11.41 5.55
CA ASP A 308 -10.61 12.24 4.66
C ASP A 308 -9.32 11.52 4.27
N MET A 309 -9.00 11.49 2.98
CA MET A 309 -7.66 11.17 2.49
C MET A 309 -6.95 12.46 2.07
N ASP A 310 -5.81 12.75 2.69
CA ASP A 310 -5.07 14.00 2.49
C ASP A 310 -3.55 13.84 2.69
N ARG A 311 -2.76 14.51 1.85
CA ARG A 311 -1.28 14.49 1.85
C ARG A 311 -0.71 13.07 1.70
N ILE A 312 -0.98 12.45 0.56
CA ILE A 312 -0.45 11.12 0.21
C ILE A 312 0.67 11.28 -0.82
N THR A 313 1.86 10.76 -0.52
CA THR A 313 3.01 10.77 -1.44
C THR A 313 3.48 9.35 -1.72
N ILE A 314 3.53 9.00 -3.00
CA ILE A 314 3.95 7.69 -3.50
C ILE A 314 5.08 7.92 -4.50
N SER A 315 6.26 7.35 -4.26
CA SER A 315 7.42 7.61 -5.11
C SER A 315 8.36 6.43 -5.29
N ASN A 316 9.06 6.40 -6.43
CA ASN A 316 10.12 5.42 -6.72
C ASN A 316 9.61 3.98 -6.59
N ILE A 317 8.58 3.64 -7.36
CA ILE A 317 7.94 2.31 -7.31
C ILE A 317 8.21 1.57 -8.61
N VAL A 318 8.58 0.30 -8.52
CA VAL A 318 8.67 -0.60 -9.68
C VAL A 318 7.62 -1.69 -9.55
N MET A 319 6.83 -1.88 -10.60
CA MET A 319 5.78 -2.90 -10.65
C MET A 319 5.94 -3.82 -11.86
N ARG A 320 5.73 -5.12 -11.69
CA ARG A 320 5.68 -6.08 -12.80
C ARG A 320 4.54 -7.07 -12.67
N GLY A 321 3.75 -7.20 -13.72
CA GLY A 321 2.72 -8.25 -13.84
C GLY A 321 1.37 -7.89 -13.20
N VAL A 322 1.29 -6.80 -12.43
CA VAL A 322 0.08 -6.38 -11.70
C VAL A 322 -1.10 -6.14 -12.66
N SER A 323 -2.33 -6.47 -12.26
CA SER A 323 -3.49 -6.23 -13.14
C SER A 323 -3.70 -4.74 -13.40
N VAL A 324 -3.78 -3.93 -12.34
CA VAL A 324 -3.89 -2.47 -12.41
C VAL A 324 -2.82 -1.85 -11.51
N PRO A 325 -1.96 -0.94 -11.96
CA PRO A 325 -0.90 -0.38 -11.12
C PRO A 325 -1.43 0.63 -10.09
N LEU A 326 -2.47 1.40 -10.45
CA LEU A 326 -3.03 2.46 -9.63
C LEU A 326 -4.55 2.50 -9.73
N PHE A 327 -5.22 2.49 -8.59
CA PHE A 327 -6.66 2.66 -8.45
C PHE A 327 -6.96 3.70 -7.36
N ILE A 328 -7.65 4.79 -7.71
CA ILE A 328 -8.04 5.85 -6.77
C ILE A 328 -9.54 6.02 -6.83
N ARG A 329 -10.22 5.86 -5.69
CA ARG A 329 -11.68 5.84 -5.62
C ARG A 329 -12.21 6.60 -4.40
N LEU A 330 -13.04 7.61 -4.67
CA LEU A 330 -13.96 8.19 -3.68
C LEU A 330 -15.37 7.63 -3.92
N GLY A 331 -15.83 6.74 -3.05
CA GLY A 331 -17.17 6.13 -3.07
C GLY A 331 -18.04 6.50 -1.88
N ASP A 332 -19.21 5.87 -1.79
CA ASP A 332 -20.25 6.14 -0.78
C ASP A 332 -20.94 4.84 -0.33
N LYS A 333 -20.11 3.87 0.08
CA LYS A 333 -20.56 2.62 0.72
C LYS A 333 -21.10 2.88 2.13
N GLY A 334 -20.46 3.79 2.88
CA GLY A 334 -20.94 4.32 4.15
C GLY A 334 -21.14 3.27 5.25
N ARG A 335 -20.17 2.38 5.45
CA ARG A 335 -20.21 1.42 6.58
C ARG A 335 -20.28 2.17 7.91
N VAL A 336 -21.07 1.61 8.83
CA VAL A 336 -21.19 2.08 10.21
C VAL A 336 -20.54 1.08 11.18
N VAL A 337 -20.01 1.60 12.29
CA VAL A 337 -19.42 0.77 13.37
C VAL A 337 -20.52 -0.01 14.08
N GLU A 338 -21.58 0.69 14.48
CA GLU A 338 -22.71 0.12 15.20
C GLU A 338 -23.96 0.07 14.30
N PRO A 339 -24.65 -1.09 14.22
CA PRO A 339 -25.91 -1.17 13.51
C PRO A 339 -26.93 -0.16 14.04
N GLY A 340 -27.58 0.59 13.14
CA GLY A 340 -28.62 1.57 13.48
C GLY A 340 -28.12 3.01 13.65
N THR A 341 -26.81 3.27 13.58
CA THR A 341 -26.31 4.65 13.52
C THR A 341 -26.48 5.23 12.11
N PRO A 342 -26.59 6.57 11.97
CA PRO A 342 -26.68 7.21 10.66
C PRO A 342 -25.49 6.88 9.75
N LYS A 343 -25.76 6.71 8.45
CA LYS A 343 -24.73 6.57 7.42
C LYS A 343 -23.83 7.82 7.46
N PRO A 344 -22.49 7.67 7.48
CA PRO A 344 -21.60 8.81 7.36
C PRO A 344 -21.78 9.52 6.00
N PRO A 345 -21.51 10.83 5.91
CA PRO A 345 -21.49 11.52 4.62
C PRO A 345 -20.35 11.00 3.73
N VAL A 346 -20.43 11.28 2.43
CA VAL A 346 -19.33 11.03 1.48
C VAL A 346 -18.07 11.74 1.99
N GLY A 347 -16.95 11.02 1.99
CA GLY A 347 -15.67 11.53 2.45
C GLY A 347 -15.02 12.52 1.49
N THR A 348 -13.74 12.86 1.75
CA THR A 348 -12.92 13.66 0.83
C THR A 348 -11.65 12.91 0.43
N LEU A 349 -11.18 13.12 -0.80
CA LEU A 349 -9.93 12.53 -1.31
C LEU A 349 -9.16 13.62 -2.07
N ARG A 350 -8.04 14.05 -1.50
CA ARG A 350 -7.24 15.14 -2.08
C ARG A 350 -5.74 15.06 -1.80
N ASN A 351 -4.98 15.89 -2.51
CA ASN A 351 -3.54 16.08 -2.31
C ASN A 351 -2.76 14.75 -2.38
N VAL A 352 -2.92 14.06 -3.52
CA VAL A 352 -2.24 12.79 -3.80
C VAL A 352 -1.17 13.03 -4.86
N ILE A 353 0.07 12.67 -4.56
CA ILE A 353 1.21 12.78 -5.47
C ILE A 353 1.79 11.39 -5.71
N CYS A 354 1.77 10.93 -6.96
CA CYS A 354 2.43 9.72 -7.41
C CYS A 354 3.56 10.11 -8.38
N SER A 355 4.80 9.71 -8.08
CA SER A 355 5.97 10.09 -8.88
C SER A 355 6.94 8.94 -9.12
N ASN A 356 7.65 8.95 -10.26
CA ASN A 356 8.73 8.01 -10.55
C ASN A 356 8.28 6.54 -10.43
N ILE A 357 7.22 6.16 -11.15
CA ILE A 357 6.69 4.78 -11.13
C ILE A 357 6.90 4.13 -12.49
N VAL A 358 7.52 2.96 -12.50
CA VAL A 358 7.64 2.11 -13.68
C VAL A 358 6.78 0.87 -13.46
N ALA A 359 5.83 0.61 -14.37
CA ALA A 359 4.96 -0.56 -14.30
C ALA A 359 4.88 -1.25 -15.66
N THR A 360 5.20 -2.54 -15.71
CA THR A 360 5.22 -3.33 -16.95
C THR A 360 4.37 -4.58 -16.84
N GLU A 361 4.00 -5.15 -18.00
CA GLU A 361 3.21 -6.38 -18.09
C GLU A 361 1.88 -6.23 -17.33
N MET A 362 1.17 -5.13 -17.55
CA MET A 362 -0.11 -4.88 -16.89
C MET A 362 -1.29 -5.39 -17.71
N SER A 363 -2.37 -5.77 -17.04
CA SER A 363 -3.58 -6.23 -17.74
C SER A 363 -4.20 -5.11 -18.60
N PRO A 364 -5.07 -5.43 -19.58
CA PRO A 364 -5.71 -4.42 -20.42
C PRO A 364 -6.76 -3.54 -19.73
N ILE A 365 -6.99 -3.66 -18.41
CA ILE A 365 -8.10 -2.99 -17.72
C ILE A 365 -7.97 -1.46 -17.77
N GLY A 366 -6.77 -0.92 -17.53
CA GLY A 366 -6.51 0.51 -17.35
C GLY A 366 -6.56 0.94 -15.87
N CYS A 367 -6.12 2.16 -15.59
CA CYS A 367 -6.16 2.76 -14.25
C CYS A 367 -7.40 3.66 -14.10
N ALA A 368 -7.97 3.72 -12.90
CA ALA A 368 -9.10 4.60 -12.59
C ALA A 368 -8.75 5.62 -11.50
N ILE A 369 -9.14 6.88 -11.72
CA ILE A 369 -9.14 7.95 -10.71
C ILE A 369 -10.54 8.55 -10.71
N THR A 370 -11.38 8.17 -9.74
CA THR A 370 -12.81 8.48 -9.81
C THR A 370 -13.39 9.07 -8.52
N GLY A 371 -13.98 10.26 -8.67
CA GLY A 371 -14.91 10.85 -7.72
C GLY A 371 -16.34 10.35 -7.90
N LEU A 372 -17.29 11.12 -7.38
CA LEU A 372 -18.72 10.96 -7.59
C LEU A 372 -19.32 12.30 -8.06
N PRO A 373 -20.48 12.29 -8.73
CA PRO A 373 -21.22 13.53 -9.00
C PRO A 373 -21.41 14.35 -7.72
N GLY A 374 -20.96 15.61 -7.73
CA GLY A 374 -21.00 16.50 -6.56
C GLY A 374 -19.89 16.30 -5.52
N HIS A 375 -19.05 15.27 -5.66
CA HIS A 375 -17.94 14.94 -4.76
C HIS A 375 -16.69 14.60 -5.57
N LEU A 376 -15.94 15.64 -5.94
CA LEU A 376 -14.76 15.50 -6.79
C LEU A 376 -13.58 14.91 -6.01
N VAL A 377 -12.74 14.14 -6.69
CA VAL A 377 -11.36 13.92 -6.27
C VAL A 377 -10.56 15.19 -6.59
N GLU A 378 -9.79 15.71 -5.64
CA GLU A 378 -9.11 17.01 -5.79
C GLU A 378 -7.58 16.89 -5.76
N ASP A 379 -6.87 17.67 -6.57
CA ASP A 379 -5.42 17.86 -6.48
C ASP A 379 -4.59 16.55 -6.52
N VAL A 380 -4.78 15.78 -7.60
CA VAL A 380 -3.98 14.58 -7.89
C VAL A 380 -2.88 14.91 -8.89
N THR A 381 -1.63 14.61 -8.55
CA THR A 381 -0.48 14.76 -9.44
C THR A 381 0.14 13.41 -9.74
N LEU A 382 0.18 13.05 -11.01
CA LEU A 382 0.90 11.90 -11.54
C LEU A 382 2.11 12.42 -12.33
N SER A 383 3.33 12.08 -11.90
CA SER A 383 4.54 12.58 -12.55
C SER A 383 5.60 11.51 -12.82
N ASN A 384 6.32 11.63 -13.93
CA ASN A 384 7.40 10.70 -14.30
C ASN A 384 6.96 9.22 -14.22
N LEU A 385 5.85 8.89 -14.88
CA LEU A 385 5.32 7.52 -14.93
C LEU A 385 5.71 6.83 -16.23
N HIS A 386 6.08 5.55 -16.18
CA HIS A 386 6.29 4.72 -17.38
C HIS A 386 5.52 3.41 -17.26
N PHE A 387 4.36 3.37 -17.94
CA PHE A 387 3.37 2.31 -17.85
C PHE A 387 3.25 1.57 -19.19
N SER A 388 3.45 0.25 -19.18
CA SER A 388 3.29 -0.64 -20.33
C SER A 388 2.22 -1.71 -20.10
N PHE A 389 1.08 -1.55 -20.78
CA PHE A 389 -0.08 -2.45 -20.74
C PHE A 389 0.00 -3.51 -21.83
N GLU A 390 -0.69 -4.64 -21.64
CA GLU A 390 -0.87 -5.66 -22.68
C GLU A 390 -1.64 -5.12 -23.90
N GLY A 391 -2.64 -4.25 -23.68
CA GLY A 391 -3.49 -3.70 -24.73
C GLY A 391 -4.40 -4.76 -25.38
N GLY A 392 -4.77 -4.53 -26.64
CA GLY A 392 -5.50 -5.52 -27.45
C GLY A 392 -7.02 -5.32 -27.50
N VAL A 393 -7.58 -4.30 -26.85
CA VAL A 393 -9.03 -4.03 -26.93
C VAL A 393 -9.36 -3.43 -28.30
N GLN A 394 -10.12 -4.19 -29.11
CA GLN A 394 -10.46 -3.85 -30.50
C GLN A 394 -11.73 -3.01 -30.64
N GLU A 395 -12.44 -2.75 -29.55
CA GLU A 395 -13.58 -1.83 -29.55
C GLU A 395 -13.14 -0.57 -28.83
N ALA A 396 -13.16 0.57 -29.53
CA ALA A 396 -13.21 1.86 -28.86
C ALA A 396 -14.50 1.85 -28.06
N ARG A 397 -14.45 1.54 -26.75
CA ARG A 397 -15.61 1.44 -25.87
C ARG A 397 -16.30 2.81 -25.78
N ASN A 398 -17.10 3.13 -26.80
CA ASN A 398 -18.02 4.25 -26.93
C ASN A 398 -19.47 3.80 -26.70
N GLN A 399 -19.68 2.53 -26.32
CA GLN A 399 -21.00 1.97 -26.12
C GLN A 399 -21.16 1.63 -24.65
N HIS A 400 -22.11 2.34 -24.01
CA HIS A 400 -22.58 2.26 -22.63
C HIS A 400 -21.93 3.23 -21.63
N PRO A 401 -22.72 4.08 -20.94
CA PRO A 401 -22.22 4.90 -19.86
C PRO A 401 -21.70 4.00 -18.74
N ILE A 402 -20.46 4.24 -18.29
CA ILE A 402 -19.90 3.52 -17.14
C ILE A 402 -20.69 3.96 -15.89
N PRO A 403 -21.35 3.06 -15.15
CA PRO A 403 -22.19 3.45 -14.01
C PRO A 403 -21.38 4.10 -12.87
N GLU A 404 -22.03 4.86 -11.99
CA GLU A 404 -21.36 5.51 -10.85
C GLU A 404 -20.94 4.56 -9.73
N LEU A 405 -21.71 3.50 -9.52
CA LEU A 405 -21.45 2.46 -8.51
C LEU A 405 -21.01 3.01 -7.12
N PRO A 406 -21.76 3.98 -6.53
CA PRO A 406 -21.33 4.64 -5.29
C PRO A 406 -21.15 3.68 -4.12
N ALA A 407 -22.06 2.70 -3.96
CA ALA A 407 -22.07 1.78 -2.82
C ALA A 407 -21.36 0.43 -3.07
N THR A 408 -20.86 0.21 -4.29
CA THR A 408 -20.21 -1.06 -4.66
C THR A 408 -18.86 -1.21 -3.96
N TYR A 409 -18.47 -2.44 -3.64
CA TYR A 409 -17.15 -2.73 -3.07
C TYR A 409 -16.05 -2.24 -4.03
N PRO A 410 -15.13 -1.36 -3.58
CA PRO A 410 -14.20 -0.66 -4.45
C PRO A 410 -13.03 -1.58 -4.84
N GLU A 411 -13.20 -2.35 -5.91
CA GLU A 411 -12.10 -3.04 -6.56
C GLU A 411 -11.85 -2.43 -7.94
N CYS A 412 -10.60 -2.42 -8.40
CA CYS A 412 -10.24 -1.83 -9.69
C CYS A 412 -10.94 -2.48 -10.91
N ILE A 413 -11.58 -3.64 -10.70
CA ILE A 413 -12.34 -4.38 -11.71
C ILE A 413 -13.85 -4.05 -11.71
N MET A 414 -14.32 -3.23 -10.76
CA MET A 414 -15.75 -2.97 -10.55
C MET A 414 -16.46 -2.36 -11.77
N PHE A 415 -15.71 -1.70 -12.66
CA PHE A 415 -16.19 -1.10 -13.90
C PHE A 415 -15.95 -1.99 -15.13
N GLY A 416 -15.36 -3.17 -14.96
CA GLY A 416 -14.84 -3.99 -16.05
C GLY A 416 -13.65 -3.32 -16.76
N THR A 417 -13.53 -3.53 -18.07
CA THR A 417 -12.51 -2.87 -18.90
C THR A 417 -12.85 -1.39 -19.09
N LEU A 418 -11.91 -0.50 -18.74
CA LEU A 418 -12.14 0.94 -18.70
C LEU A 418 -12.12 1.59 -20.10
N PRO A 419 -12.68 2.81 -20.26
CA PRO A 419 -12.67 3.54 -21.54
C PRO A 419 -11.28 3.94 -22.05
N ALA A 420 -10.28 4.00 -21.19
CA ALA A 420 -8.89 4.24 -21.55
C ALA A 420 -8.06 2.97 -21.36
N TYR A 421 -7.08 2.71 -22.23
CA TYR A 421 -6.11 1.64 -21.95
C TYR A 421 -5.14 2.03 -20.82
N GLY A 422 -4.91 3.34 -20.64
CA GLY A 422 -3.96 3.88 -19.67
C GLY A 422 -4.64 4.48 -18.44
N LEU A 423 -5.14 5.71 -18.54
CA LEU A 423 -5.73 6.47 -17.42
C LEU A 423 -7.15 6.90 -17.75
N TRP A 424 -8.11 6.46 -16.94
CA TRP A 424 -9.49 6.98 -16.96
C TRP A 424 -9.74 7.78 -15.68
N CYS A 425 -10.04 9.06 -15.86
CA CYS A 425 -10.26 10.01 -14.76
C CYS A 425 -11.69 10.55 -14.85
N ARG A 426 -12.48 10.45 -13.77
CA ARG A 426 -13.86 10.93 -13.75
C ARG A 426 -14.21 11.68 -12.46
N HIS A 427 -14.91 12.82 -12.57
CA HIS A 427 -15.26 13.67 -11.42
C HIS A 427 -14.00 14.12 -10.64
N VAL A 428 -13.11 14.84 -11.33
CA VAL A 428 -11.80 15.24 -10.79
C VAL A 428 -11.56 16.73 -10.94
N LYS A 429 -10.95 17.37 -9.95
CA LYS A 429 -10.49 18.75 -10.04
C LYS A 429 -8.99 18.86 -9.73
N GLY A 430 -8.24 19.65 -10.50
CA GLY A 430 -6.82 19.86 -10.25
C GLY A 430 -5.94 18.66 -10.61
N LEU A 431 -6.31 17.90 -11.66
CA LEU A 431 -5.52 16.76 -12.14
C LEU A 431 -4.28 17.23 -12.91
N ARG A 432 -3.10 16.74 -12.52
CA ARG A 432 -1.83 17.02 -13.21
C ARG A 432 -1.17 15.73 -13.70
N LEU A 433 -0.92 15.63 -15.00
CA LEU A 433 -0.20 14.53 -15.66
C LEU A 433 1.10 15.09 -16.25
N ILE A 434 2.24 14.86 -15.59
CA ILE A 434 3.52 15.49 -15.95
C ILE A 434 4.56 14.44 -16.30
N ASN A 435 5.09 14.43 -17.53
CA ASN A 435 6.05 13.43 -18.02
C ASN A 435 5.52 11.99 -17.84
N VAL A 436 4.35 11.72 -18.41
CA VAL A 436 3.71 10.40 -18.33
C VAL A 436 3.90 9.67 -19.66
N ARG A 437 4.49 8.47 -19.61
CA ARG A 437 4.65 7.57 -20.74
C ARG A 437 3.69 6.39 -20.62
N LEU A 438 2.80 6.23 -21.60
CA LEU A 438 1.87 5.10 -21.67
C LEU A 438 2.12 4.31 -22.97
N ARG A 439 2.18 2.98 -22.85
CA ARG A 439 2.36 2.05 -23.96
C ARG A 439 1.35 0.92 -23.86
N ALA A 440 0.93 0.43 -25.02
CA ALA A 440 0.22 -0.83 -25.18
C ALA A 440 1.06 -1.75 -26.07
N ALA A 441 1.27 -2.99 -25.63
CA ALA A 441 2.05 -3.98 -26.37
C ALA A 441 1.30 -4.45 -27.63
N SER A 442 0.01 -4.72 -27.49
CA SER A 442 -0.92 -5.00 -28.59
C SER A 442 -1.73 -3.73 -28.94
N PRO A 443 -2.05 -3.50 -30.23
CA PRO A 443 -2.90 -2.38 -30.64
C PRO A 443 -4.22 -2.36 -29.85
N ASP A 444 -4.52 -1.23 -29.24
CA ASP A 444 -5.72 -0.94 -28.46
C ASP A 444 -6.41 0.29 -29.05
N LEU A 445 -7.69 0.17 -29.42
CA LEU A 445 -8.44 1.26 -30.07
C LEU A 445 -8.92 2.33 -29.09
N ARG A 446 -8.81 2.08 -27.78
CA ARG A 446 -9.14 3.08 -26.77
C ARG A 446 -8.10 4.20 -26.74
N PRO A 447 -8.48 5.43 -26.36
CA PRO A 447 -7.51 6.46 -26.02
C PRO A 447 -6.58 6.03 -24.87
N ALA A 448 -5.40 6.63 -24.82
CA ALA A 448 -4.46 6.43 -23.72
C ALA A 448 -4.97 7.07 -22.43
N VAL A 449 -5.61 8.24 -22.57
CA VAL A 449 -6.18 9.02 -21.47
C VAL A 449 -7.60 9.41 -21.81
N VAL A 450 -8.53 9.19 -20.88
CA VAL A 450 -9.91 9.68 -20.94
C VAL A 450 -10.18 10.48 -19.67
N CYS A 451 -10.60 11.73 -19.81
CA CYS A 451 -11.05 12.60 -18.72
C CYS A 451 -12.53 12.94 -18.92
N ASP A 452 -13.35 12.71 -17.90
CA ASP A 452 -14.81 12.87 -17.94
C ASP A 452 -15.27 13.66 -16.70
N ASP A 453 -15.93 14.80 -16.87
CA ASP A 453 -16.22 15.74 -15.77
C ASP A 453 -14.96 16.11 -14.97
N VAL A 454 -14.02 16.77 -15.66
CA VAL A 454 -12.74 17.19 -15.07
C VAL A 454 -12.57 18.71 -15.15
N HIS A 455 -12.09 19.30 -14.07
CA HIS A 455 -11.81 20.73 -13.97
C HIS A 455 -10.34 20.98 -13.64
N ASP A 456 -9.74 22.03 -14.21
CA ASP A 456 -8.35 22.42 -13.92
C ASP A 456 -7.34 21.28 -14.23
N LEU A 457 -7.33 20.84 -15.48
CA LEU A 457 -6.46 19.78 -15.99
C LEU A 457 -5.13 20.35 -16.54
N ASP A 458 -3.99 19.83 -16.11
CA ASP A 458 -2.67 20.11 -16.71
C ASP A 458 -2.02 18.81 -17.21
N ILE A 459 -1.84 18.69 -18.52
CA ILE A 459 -1.11 17.60 -19.17
C ILE A 459 0.16 18.20 -19.78
N GLY A 460 1.31 17.83 -19.21
CA GLY A 460 2.63 18.27 -19.67
C GLY A 460 3.52 17.07 -20.01
N GLY A 461 4.07 17.00 -21.22
CA GLY A 461 5.04 15.96 -21.55
C GLY A 461 4.44 14.56 -21.67
N LEU A 462 3.20 14.44 -22.16
CA LEU A 462 2.55 13.14 -22.37
C LEU A 462 3.15 12.45 -23.60
N ASP A 463 3.66 11.24 -23.40
CA ASP A 463 4.24 10.39 -24.43
C ASP A 463 3.42 9.10 -24.52
N VAL A 464 2.59 8.98 -25.55
CA VAL A 464 1.60 7.90 -25.66
C VAL A 464 1.69 7.19 -27.00
N ARG A 465 1.49 5.87 -27.00
CA ARG A 465 1.28 5.12 -28.24
C ARG A 465 -0.19 5.14 -28.60
N ILE A 466 -0.52 5.54 -29.83
CA ILE A 466 -1.88 5.57 -30.35
C ILE A 466 -2.00 4.56 -31.48
N SER A 467 -2.95 3.66 -31.37
CA SER A 467 -3.15 2.60 -32.36
C SER A 467 -3.73 3.15 -33.66
N PRO A 468 -3.34 2.59 -34.83
CA PRO A 468 -4.04 2.85 -36.08
C PRO A 468 -5.54 2.54 -35.93
N GLY A 469 -6.40 3.45 -36.40
CA GLY A 469 -7.86 3.33 -36.27
C GLY A 469 -8.44 3.87 -34.96
N ALA A 470 -7.62 4.21 -33.96
CA ALA A 470 -8.10 4.95 -32.80
C ALA A 470 -8.51 6.37 -33.22
N GLU A 471 -9.60 6.87 -32.61
CA GLU A 471 -10.14 8.19 -32.90
C GLU A 471 -9.20 9.30 -32.39
N SER A 472 -8.74 9.17 -31.14
CA SER A 472 -7.86 10.12 -30.48
C SER A 472 -6.90 9.43 -29.50
N GLY A 473 -5.80 10.10 -29.16
CA GLY A 473 -4.88 9.67 -28.10
C GLY A 473 -5.35 10.09 -26.71
N VAL A 474 -5.97 11.26 -26.62
CA VAL A 474 -6.58 11.82 -25.40
C VAL A 474 -8.02 12.19 -25.72
N ARG A 475 -8.95 11.80 -24.86
CA ARG A 475 -10.36 12.17 -24.96
C ARG A 475 -10.80 12.96 -23.73
N LEU A 476 -11.46 14.08 -23.96
CA LEU A 476 -12.02 14.96 -22.93
C LEU A 476 -13.53 15.04 -23.09
N ILE A 477 -14.27 14.80 -22.01
CA ILE A 477 -15.72 14.84 -21.95
C ILE A 477 -16.09 15.77 -20.80
N ASP A 478 -16.83 16.85 -21.09
CA ASP A 478 -17.22 17.87 -20.10
C ASP A 478 -16.03 18.41 -19.28
N VAL A 479 -14.92 18.71 -19.96
CA VAL A 479 -13.68 19.18 -19.32
C VAL A 479 -13.53 20.69 -19.41
N ASN A 480 -13.41 21.36 -18.26
CA ASN A 480 -13.29 22.81 -18.20
C ASN A 480 -11.93 23.26 -17.66
N ARG A 481 -11.27 24.18 -18.38
CA ARG A 481 -9.90 24.67 -18.09
C ARG A 481 -8.88 23.53 -18.15
N ALA A 482 -8.38 23.28 -19.36
CA ALA A 482 -7.31 22.32 -19.59
C ALA A 482 -6.11 22.97 -20.28
N ILE A 483 -4.89 22.62 -19.88
CA ILE A 483 -3.66 22.97 -20.57
C ILE A 483 -2.97 21.67 -20.98
N ILE A 484 -2.69 21.50 -22.27
CA ILE A 484 -2.06 20.32 -22.85
C ILE A 484 -0.84 20.76 -23.66
N ARG A 485 0.36 20.39 -23.20
CA ARG A 485 1.63 20.93 -23.72
C ARG A 485 2.80 19.95 -23.71
N GLY A 486 3.73 20.14 -24.65
CA GLY A 486 4.97 19.36 -24.73
C GLY A 486 4.76 17.86 -24.98
N CYS A 487 3.57 17.45 -25.45
CA CYS A 487 3.23 16.07 -25.71
C CYS A 487 3.87 15.58 -27.02
N GLN A 488 4.15 14.28 -27.07
CA GLN A 488 4.78 13.60 -28.21
C GLN A 488 4.11 12.24 -28.44
N PRO A 489 2.91 12.20 -29.04
CA PRO A 489 2.27 10.93 -29.39
C PRO A 489 3.04 10.21 -30.51
N ASP A 490 3.13 8.89 -30.38
CA ASP A 490 3.60 7.97 -31.42
C ASP A 490 2.40 7.18 -31.97
N GLY A 491 2.17 7.19 -33.29
CA GLY A 491 1.02 6.52 -33.88
C GLY A 491 0.59 7.08 -35.23
N SER A 492 -0.66 6.81 -35.61
CA SER A 492 -1.28 7.31 -36.85
C SER A 492 -2.79 7.59 -36.71
N ALA A 493 -3.21 8.03 -35.52
CA ALA A 493 -4.62 8.31 -35.22
C ALA A 493 -5.21 9.49 -36.02
N SER A 494 -6.55 9.53 -36.01
CA SER A 494 -7.34 10.58 -36.65
C SER A 494 -7.09 11.96 -36.04
N ALA A 495 -6.88 12.04 -34.73
CA ALA A 495 -6.47 13.25 -34.02
C ALA A 495 -5.62 12.91 -32.79
N PHE A 496 -4.92 13.89 -32.22
CA PHE A 496 -4.34 13.72 -30.88
C PHE A 496 -5.41 13.88 -29.80
N LEU A 497 -6.24 14.92 -29.88
CA LEU A 497 -7.24 15.29 -28.90
C LEU A 497 -8.67 15.13 -29.44
N GLY A 498 -9.54 14.40 -28.73
CA GLY A 498 -10.99 14.42 -28.93
C GLY A 498 -11.67 15.19 -27.80
N VAL A 499 -12.61 16.08 -28.13
CA VAL A 499 -13.34 16.90 -27.15
C VAL A 499 -14.84 16.75 -27.37
N GLU A 500 -15.56 16.45 -26.29
CA GLU A 500 -17.00 16.22 -26.27
C GLU A 500 -17.63 16.88 -25.03
N GLY A 501 -18.94 16.99 -25.02
CA GLY A 501 -19.71 17.48 -23.87
C GLY A 501 -19.84 19.00 -23.84
N LYS A 502 -21.05 19.46 -23.48
CA LYS A 502 -21.43 20.88 -23.53
C LYS A 502 -20.67 21.74 -22.51
N ALA A 503 -20.13 21.14 -21.46
CA ALA A 503 -19.34 21.84 -20.45
C ALA A 503 -17.86 22.00 -20.84
N SER A 504 -17.42 21.36 -21.93
CA SER A 504 -16.04 21.46 -22.41
C SER A 504 -15.73 22.86 -22.94
N ASP A 505 -14.79 23.54 -22.27
CA ASP A 505 -14.44 24.93 -22.56
C ASP A 505 -13.08 25.33 -21.95
N ARG A 506 -12.43 26.35 -22.52
CA ARG A 506 -11.11 26.87 -22.12
C ARG A 506 -10.02 25.79 -22.15
N ILE A 507 -9.93 25.06 -23.25
CA ILE A 507 -8.95 24.01 -23.50
C ILE A 507 -7.84 24.57 -24.37
N ALA A 508 -6.61 24.59 -23.87
CA ALA A 508 -5.45 25.07 -24.59
C ALA A 508 -4.54 23.89 -24.98
N LEU A 509 -4.37 23.66 -26.28
CA LEU A 509 -3.47 22.64 -26.84
C LEU A 509 -2.27 23.34 -27.47
N MET A 510 -1.12 23.37 -26.79
CA MET A 510 0.00 24.23 -27.22
C MET A 510 1.38 23.59 -27.15
N GLY A 511 2.25 23.91 -28.13
CA GLY A 511 3.66 23.52 -28.08
C GLY A 511 3.88 22.00 -28.06
N ASN A 512 3.04 21.24 -28.77
CA ASN A 512 3.15 19.78 -28.86
C ASN A 512 3.82 19.35 -30.18
N ASP A 513 4.49 18.21 -30.19
CA ASP A 513 4.97 17.58 -31.41
C ASP A 513 3.95 16.52 -31.88
N LEU A 514 3.04 16.94 -32.76
CA LEU A 514 1.89 16.15 -33.20
C LEU A 514 2.09 15.60 -34.62
N ARG A 515 3.34 15.50 -35.09
CA ARG A 515 3.65 14.94 -36.43
C ARG A 515 3.21 13.47 -36.58
N GLY A 516 3.01 12.74 -35.49
CA GLY A 516 2.46 11.38 -35.48
C GLY A 516 0.94 11.28 -35.64
N VAL A 517 0.20 12.39 -35.78
CA VAL A 517 -1.27 12.35 -35.93
C VAL A 517 -1.74 13.19 -37.11
N ARG A 518 -2.94 12.91 -37.62
CA ARG A 518 -3.50 13.62 -38.78
C ARG A 518 -4.04 15.01 -38.46
N ARG A 519 -4.62 15.17 -37.26
CA ARG A 519 -5.20 16.42 -36.77
C ARG A 519 -4.76 16.70 -35.36
N THR A 520 -4.68 17.97 -35.00
CA THR A 520 -4.41 18.37 -33.61
C THR A 520 -5.56 17.95 -32.70
N HIS A 521 -6.79 18.21 -33.12
CA HIS A 521 -8.00 17.86 -32.39
C HIS A 521 -9.21 17.61 -33.29
N VAL A 522 -10.23 17.00 -32.72
CA VAL A 522 -11.62 16.94 -33.19
C VAL A 522 -12.54 17.33 -32.04
N GLN A 523 -13.70 17.92 -32.34
CA GLN A 523 -14.70 18.26 -31.34
C GLN A 523 -16.11 17.89 -31.79
N GLY A 524 -16.96 17.50 -30.83
CA GLY A 524 -18.38 17.25 -31.04
C GLY A 524 -19.15 18.53 -31.40
N GLU A 525 -20.30 18.39 -32.04
CA GLU A 525 -21.15 19.52 -32.47
C GLU A 525 -21.70 20.33 -31.27
N GLU A 526 -21.79 19.69 -30.11
CA GLU A 526 -22.22 20.30 -28.85
C GLU A 526 -21.15 21.14 -28.15
N VAL A 527 -19.90 21.02 -28.57
CA VAL A 527 -18.76 21.76 -28.03
C VAL A 527 -18.65 23.11 -28.72
N GLY A 528 -18.58 24.19 -27.96
CA GLY A 528 -18.50 25.54 -28.52
C GLY A 528 -17.27 25.74 -29.43
N ASP A 529 -17.43 26.47 -30.53
CA ASP A 529 -16.38 26.68 -31.55
C ASP A 529 -15.07 27.27 -31.02
N THR A 530 -15.12 27.95 -29.86
CA THR A 530 -13.97 28.60 -29.22
C THR A 530 -13.44 27.83 -28.01
N ALA A 531 -14.03 26.67 -27.70
CA ALA A 531 -13.66 25.86 -26.53
C ALA A 531 -12.22 25.38 -26.59
N VAL A 532 -11.71 25.06 -27.79
CA VAL A 532 -10.34 24.57 -28.00
C VAL A 532 -9.50 25.62 -28.73
N ARG A 533 -8.36 25.99 -28.12
CA ARG A 533 -7.36 26.85 -28.75
C ARG A 533 -6.07 26.07 -28.98
N ALA A 534 -5.81 25.72 -30.24
CA ALA A 534 -4.59 25.05 -30.65
C ALA A 534 -3.53 26.05 -31.16
N ILE A 535 -2.34 26.11 -30.56
CA ILE A 535 -1.29 27.09 -30.91
C ILE A 535 0.10 26.47 -30.89
N GLY A 536 0.90 26.70 -31.94
CA GLY A 536 2.32 26.33 -31.94
C GLY A 536 2.57 24.82 -31.85
N ASN A 537 1.63 24.00 -32.31
CA ASN A 537 1.81 22.55 -32.41
C ASN A 537 2.49 22.20 -33.74
N LEU A 538 3.48 21.33 -33.71
CA LEU A 538 4.11 20.81 -34.93
C LEU A 538 3.22 19.74 -35.55
N MET A 539 2.92 19.89 -36.83
CA MET A 539 2.14 18.94 -37.64
C MET A 539 2.93 18.57 -38.90
N VAL A 540 2.67 17.41 -39.49
CA VAL A 540 3.16 17.11 -40.84
C VAL A 540 2.43 18.05 -41.82
N PRO A 541 3.14 18.72 -42.74
CA PRO A 541 2.48 19.55 -43.76
C PRO A 541 1.49 18.71 -44.58
N PRO A 542 0.34 19.25 -45.01
CA PRO A 542 -0.69 18.49 -45.74
C PRO A 542 -0.25 17.79 -47.05
N ASN A 543 0.99 18.01 -47.51
CA ASN A 543 1.51 17.58 -48.81
C ASN A 543 2.80 16.71 -48.71
N GLN A 544 3.05 16.09 -47.55
CA GLN A 544 4.10 15.06 -47.34
C GLN A 544 3.45 13.82 -46.74
#